data_AF-A0A812TN01-F1
#
_entry.id   AF-A0A812TN01-F1
#
_cell.length_a   1.000
_cell.length_b   1.000
_cell.length_c   1.000
_cell.angle_alpha   90.00
_cell.angle_beta   90.00
_cell.angle_gamma   90.00
#
_symmetry.space_group_name_H-M   'P 1'
#
loop_
_entity.id
_entity.type
_entity.pdbx_description
1 polymer ?
#
loop_
_entity_poly.entity_id
_entity_poly.type
_entity_poly.pdbx_seq_one_letter_code
_entity_poly.pdbx_strand_id
1 'polypeptide(L)'
;MAGINWPGLLAWSTKYHDGTAPSEFKQLSEEDRRFLERAMEEAFGHVEDPNKVMVEARDQILSPERTDESISTALEVIDRCCDDPDCARNAEKLDVLQPLLDLASSHEGSVRTRTFEILALLFSNNPNIQEAGVKRNALALCMKIAQESPAGSDERSKAFRALVALVRNVKEFEKLLLDQPGGVALLTLCLDLQELLGTREKAASFVRSLVENESMAAEHAAPLATALAKLFSNLE
;
A
#
# COMPACT_ATOMS: atom_id res chain seq x y z
N MET A 1 4.64 -8.88 34.78
CA MET A 1 3.78 -8.58 33.61
C MET A 1 2.41 -9.18 33.90
N ALA A 2 1.47 -8.37 34.39
CA ALA A 2 0.08 -8.79 34.44
C ALA A 2 -0.45 -8.67 33.00
N GLY A 3 -1.01 -9.76 32.48
CA GLY A 3 -1.64 -9.75 31.16
C GLY A 3 -3.11 -9.34 31.30
N ILE A 4 -3.63 -8.68 30.27
CA ILE A 4 -5.04 -8.31 30.14
C ILE A 4 -5.91 -9.53 30.48
N ASN A 5 -6.85 -9.36 31.42
CA ASN A 5 -7.80 -10.41 31.79
C ASN A 5 -8.93 -10.51 30.75
N TRP A 6 -8.57 -10.90 29.52
CA TRP A 6 -9.51 -11.16 28.42
C TRP A 6 -10.67 -12.07 28.82
N PRO A 7 -10.45 -13.16 29.58
CA PRO A 7 -11.56 -14.00 30.05
C PRO A 7 -12.52 -13.24 30.97
N GLY A 8 -12.01 -12.37 31.84
CA GLY A 8 -12.82 -11.54 32.73
C GLY A 8 -13.65 -10.49 32.00
N LEU A 9 -13.05 -9.80 31.02
CA LEU A 9 -13.76 -8.80 30.21
C LEU A 9 -14.84 -9.45 29.34
N LEU A 10 -14.54 -10.60 28.73
CA LEU A 10 -15.52 -11.37 27.96
C LEU A 10 -16.66 -11.85 28.86
N ALA A 11 -16.35 -12.47 30.00
CA ALA A 11 -17.36 -12.95 30.95
C ALA A 11 -18.24 -11.81 31.48
N TRP A 12 -17.67 -10.63 31.74
CA TRP A 12 -18.43 -9.43 32.08
C TRP A 12 -19.35 -9.01 30.91
N SER A 13 -18.82 -8.87 29.69
CA SER A 13 -19.62 -8.47 28.53
C SER A 13 -20.81 -9.40 28.26
N THR A 14 -20.60 -10.72 28.38
CA THR A 14 -21.65 -11.72 28.16
C THR A 14 -22.68 -11.72 29.28
N LYS A 15 -22.29 -11.38 30.51
CA LYS A 15 -23.19 -11.29 31.67
C LYS A 15 -24.17 -10.12 31.58
N TYR A 16 -23.74 -9.00 30.97
CA TYR A 16 -24.56 -7.79 30.87
C TYR A 16 -25.18 -7.58 29.48
N HIS A 17 -24.63 -8.20 28.45
CA HIS A 17 -25.10 -8.14 27.06
C HIS A 17 -25.00 -9.52 26.39
N ASP A 18 -26.01 -10.37 26.59
CA ASP A 18 -26.16 -11.64 25.85
C ASP A 18 -26.89 -11.47 24.50
N GLY A 19 -27.41 -10.27 24.22
CA GLY A 19 -28.12 -9.91 22.99
C GLY A 19 -29.53 -10.48 22.86
N THR A 20 -30.05 -11.17 23.88
CA THR A 20 -31.34 -11.87 23.83
C THR A 20 -32.45 -11.23 24.68
N ALA A 21 -32.11 -10.23 25.51
CA ALA A 21 -33.06 -9.44 26.30
C ALA A 21 -33.21 -8.00 25.78
N PRO A 22 -34.39 -7.37 25.91
CA PRO A 22 -34.58 -5.95 25.59
C PRO A 22 -33.65 -5.07 26.44
N SER A 23 -32.95 -4.12 25.83
CA SER A 23 -31.92 -3.33 26.54
C SER A 23 -32.55 -2.39 27.57
N GLU A 24 -32.41 -2.72 28.85
CA GLU A 24 -32.66 -1.77 29.94
C GLU A 24 -31.40 -0.91 30.12
N PHE A 25 -31.43 0.35 29.68
CA PHE A 25 -30.32 1.26 29.92
C PHE A 25 -30.20 1.55 31.42
N LYS A 26 -29.22 0.93 32.09
CA LYS A 26 -28.86 1.20 33.49
C LYS A 26 -27.49 1.87 33.52
N GLN A 27 -27.34 2.94 34.31
CA GLN A 27 -26.03 3.52 34.58
C GLN A 27 -25.15 2.47 35.28
N LEU A 28 -23.89 2.37 34.85
CA LEU A 28 -22.89 1.48 35.43
C LEU A 28 -22.67 1.81 36.91
N SER A 29 -22.43 0.78 37.71
CA SER A 29 -21.96 0.99 39.08
C SER A 29 -20.57 1.62 39.07
N GLU A 30 -20.22 2.33 40.14
CA GLU A 30 -18.90 2.99 40.25
C GLU A 30 -17.74 1.98 40.29
N GLU A 31 -18.00 0.73 40.69
CA GLU A 31 -17.03 -0.36 40.62
C GLU A 31 -16.83 -0.86 39.18
N ASP A 32 -17.92 -1.11 38.45
CA ASP A 32 -17.88 -1.53 37.05
C ASP A 32 -17.25 -0.46 36.15
N ARG A 33 -17.56 0.82 36.41
CA ARG A 33 -16.95 1.95 35.71
C ARG A 33 -15.42 1.95 35.87
N ARG A 34 -14.92 1.81 37.10
CA ARG A 34 -13.47 1.75 37.39
C ARG A 34 -12.79 0.48 36.90
N PHE A 35 -13.53 -0.64 36.79
CA PHE A 35 -13.00 -1.86 36.16
C PHE A 35 -12.82 -1.64 34.65
N LEU A 36 -13.85 -1.13 33.97
CA LEU A 36 -13.81 -0.86 32.54
C LEU A 36 -12.75 0.19 32.19
N GLU A 37 -12.66 1.29 32.94
CA GLU A 37 -11.66 2.34 32.70
C GLU A 37 -10.24 1.80 32.79
N ARG A 38 -9.94 0.97 33.80
CA ARG A 38 -8.63 0.31 33.92
C ARG A 38 -8.37 -0.69 32.82
N ALA A 39 -9.37 -1.49 32.44
CA ALA A 39 -9.24 -2.44 31.34
C ALA A 39 -9.01 -1.72 30.01
N MET A 40 -9.67 -0.58 29.78
CA MET A 40 -9.46 0.27 28.60
C MET A 40 -8.09 0.96 28.64
N GLU A 41 -7.67 1.49 29.78
CA GLU A 41 -6.35 2.14 29.91
C GLU A 41 -5.20 1.13 29.81
N GLU A 42 -5.37 -0.10 30.28
CA GLU A 42 -4.38 -1.17 30.09
C GLU A 42 -4.36 -1.69 28.64
N ALA A 43 -5.53 -1.79 27.99
CA ALA A 43 -5.64 -2.23 26.59
C ALA A 43 -5.20 -1.17 25.58
N PHE A 44 -5.44 0.12 25.86
CA PHE A 44 -5.26 1.22 24.91
C PHE A 44 -4.29 2.32 25.39
N GLY A 45 -3.89 2.34 26.66
CA GLY A 45 -2.98 3.36 27.21
C GLY A 45 -1.53 3.26 26.70
N HIS A 46 -1.21 2.18 25.99
CA HIS A 46 0.06 1.99 25.29
C HIS A 46 -0.07 2.00 23.76
N VAL A 47 -1.17 2.52 23.21
CA VAL A 47 -1.28 2.73 21.76
C VAL A 47 -0.41 3.92 21.41
N GLU A 48 0.79 3.64 20.91
CA GLU A 48 1.65 4.66 20.32
C GLU A 48 0.95 5.26 19.10
N ASP A 49 0.99 6.59 18.98
CA ASP A 49 0.45 7.31 17.81
C ASP A 49 1.12 6.78 16.54
N PRO A 50 0.37 6.18 15.59
CA PRO A 50 0.94 5.63 14.37
C PRO A 50 1.75 6.65 13.57
N ASN A 51 1.39 7.94 13.60
CA ASN A 51 2.17 8.99 12.92
C ASN A 51 3.55 9.16 13.57
N LYS A 52 3.62 9.11 14.90
CA LYS A 52 4.89 9.19 15.63
C LYS A 52 5.77 7.98 15.34
N VAL A 53 5.19 6.78 15.34
CA VAL A 53 5.90 5.53 15.02
C VAL A 53 6.42 5.55 13.57
N MET A 54 5.62 6.04 12.63
CA MET A 54 6.04 6.19 11.23
C MET A 54 7.18 7.21 11.08
N VAL A 55 7.15 8.31 11.84
CA VAL A 55 8.23 9.31 11.88
C VAL A 55 9.54 8.70 12.37
N GLU A 56 9.51 7.95 13.47
CA GLU A 56 10.69 7.29 14.04
C GLU A 56 11.30 6.26 13.08
N ALA A 57 10.47 5.46 12.41
CA ALA A 57 10.92 4.51 11.40
C ALA A 57 11.55 5.23 10.19
N ARG A 58 10.96 6.34 9.74
CA ARG A 58 11.55 7.18 8.69
C ARG A 58 12.90 7.75 9.14
N ASP A 59 13.04 8.18 10.39
CA ASP A 59 14.31 8.71 10.91
C ASP A 59 15.39 7.62 10.96
N GLN A 60 15.01 6.38 11.24
CA GLN A 60 15.90 5.23 11.13
C GLN A 60 16.37 4.99 9.68
N ILE A 61 15.48 5.14 8.69
CA ILE A 61 15.86 5.10 7.27
C ILE A 61 16.83 6.23 6.93
N LEU A 62 16.67 7.42 7.50
CA LEU A 62 17.53 8.58 7.23
C LEU A 62 18.84 8.59 8.01
N SER A 63 19.00 7.70 8.99
CA SER A 63 20.18 7.66 9.85
C SER A 63 21.47 7.46 9.06
N PRO A 64 22.56 8.20 9.37
CA PRO A 64 23.87 7.98 8.75
C PRO A 64 24.47 6.61 9.14
N GLU A 65 24.02 6.00 10.23
CA GLU A 65 24.49 4.70 10.74
C GLU A 65 23.57 3.54 10.30
N ARG A 66 22.67 3.77 9.34
CA ARG A 66 21.74 2.74 8.87
C ARG A 66 22.45 1.55 8.23
N THR A 67 21.97 0.35 8.53
CA THR A 67 22.28 -0.90 7.84
C THR A 67 21.05 -1.42 7.08
N ASP A 68 21.24 -2.37 6.17
CA ASP A 68 20.14 -3.00 5.42
C ASP A 68 19.12 -3.67 6.37
N GLU A 69 19.56 -4.26 7.48
CA GLU A 69 18.68 -4.82 8.50
C GLU A 69 17.87 -3.75 9.23
N SER A 70 18.51 -2.61 9.55
CA SER A 70 17.84 -1.49 10.20
C SER A 70 16.80 -0.85 9.26
N ILE A 71 17.11 -0.74 7.96
CA ILE A 71 16.19 -0.25 6.93
C ILE A 71 15.03 -1.23 6.78
N SER A 72 15.30 -2.53 6.68
CA SER A 72 14.26 -3.54 6.56
C SER A 72 13.31 -3.50 7.76
N THR A 73 13.85 -3.37 8.97
CA THR A 73 13.05 -3.23 10.20
C THR A 73 12.17 -1.97 10.15
N ALA A 74 12.73 -0.84 9.73
CA ALA A 74 11.98 0.40 9.58
C ALA A 74 10.87 0.29 8.52
N LEU A 75 11.12 -0.38 7.39
CA LEU A 75 10.11 -0.64 6.37
C LEU A 75 8.95 -1.48 6.92
N GLU A 76 9.21 -2.51 7.72
CA GLU A 76 8.16 -3.30 8.39
C GLU A 76 7.32 -2.45 9.37
N VAL A 77 7.95 -1.48 10.04
CA VAL A 77 7.23 -0.55 10.92
C VAL A 77 6.35 0.39 10.11
N ILE A 78 6.87 0.96 9.01
CA ILE A 78 6.09 1.84 8.13
C ILE A 78 4.91 1.08 7.50
N ASP A 79 5.11 -0.16 7.06
CA ASP A 79 4.04 -1.01 6.51
C ASP A 79 2.91 -1.18 7.53
N ARG A 80 3.24 -1.51 8.78
CA ARG A 80 2.26 -1.63 9.86
C ARG A 80 1.54 -0.30 10.15
N CYS A 81 2.24 0.82 10.08
CA CYS A 81 1.60 2.14 10.24
C CYS A 81 0.60 2.43 9.10
N CYS A 82 0.76 1.81 7.92
CA CYS A 82 -0.20 1.95 6.82
C CYS A 82 -1.53 1.22 7.06
N ASP A 83 -1.62 0.33 8.06
CA ASP A 83 -2.90 -0.28 8.49
C ASP A 83 -3.86 0.77 9.08
N ASP A 84 -3.33 1.90 9.56
CA ASP A 84 -4.10 3.09 9.92
C ASP A 84 -4.27 3.98 8.66
N PRO A 85 -5.49 4.14 8.12
CA PRO A 85 -5.72 4.93 6.91
C PRO A 85 -5.39 6.41 7.06
N ASP A 86 -5.50 6.98 8.27
CA ASP A 86 -5.18 8.37 8.52
C ASP A 86 -3.65 8.56 8.57
N CYS A 87 -2.92 7.62 9.16
CA CYS A 87 -1.47 7.60 9.12
C CYS A 87 -0.93 7.49 7.69
N ALA A 88 -1.44 6.53 6.90
CA ALA A 88 -1.08 6.38 5.49
C ALA A 88 -1.34 7.66 4.68
N ARG A 89 -2.45 8.37 4.95
CA ARG A 89 -2.78 9.64 4.29
C ARG A 89 -1.83 10.77 4.68
N ASN A 90 -1.24 10.71 5.86
CA ASN A 90 -0.31 11.71 6.36
C ASN A 90 1.13 11.47 5.90
N ALA A 91 1.48 10.35 5.27
CA ALA A 91 2.85 9.98 4.91
C ALA A 91 3.65 11.10 4.19
N GLU A 92 3.03 11.88 3.30
CA GLU A 92 3.70 13.04 2.68
C GLU A 92 3.92 14.19 3.66
N LYS A 93 2.93 14.52 4.51
CA LYS A 93 3.09 15.56 5.54
C LYS A 93 4.11 15.17 6.60
N LEU A 94 4.25 13.86 6.81
CA LEU A 94 5.24 13.28 7.68
C LEU A 94 6.57 13.10 6.96
N ASP A 95 6.80 13.62 5.74
CA ASP A 95 8.06 13.52 4.98
C ASP A 95 8.61 12.08 4.83
N VAL A 96 7.73 11.09 4.67
CA VAL A 96 8.07 9.66 4.52
C VAL A 96 8.27 9.29 3.05
N LEU A 97 7.56 9.95 2.13
CA LEU A 97 7.53 9.56 0.72
C LEU A 97 8.91 9.67 0.05
N GLN A 98 9.63 10.77 0.24
CA GLN A 98 10.94 10.95 -0.39
C GLN A 98 11.98 9.90 0.06
N PRO A 99 12.16 9.62 1.37
CA PRO A 99 13.01 8.52 1.82
C PRO A 99 12.71 7.18 1.14
N LEU A 100 11.44 6.84 0.94
CA LEU A 100 11.05 5.61 0.24
C LEU A 100 11.43 5.65 -1.24
N LEU A 101 11.22 6.77 -1.94
CA LEU A 101 11.65 6.91 -3.34
C LEU A 101 13.18 6.81 -3.47
N ASP A 102 13.93 7.37 -2.53
CA ASP A 102 15.39 7.29 -2.50
C ASP A 102 15.85 5.85 -2.30
N LEU A 103 15.24 5.10 -1.37
CA LEU A 103 15.51 3.66 -1.20
C LEU A 103 15.20 2.86 -2.47
N ALA A 104 14.04 3.08 -3.08
CA ALA A 104 13.62 2.40 -4.31
C ALA A 104 14.59 2.66 -5.49
N SER A 105 15.23 3.82 -5.51
CA SER A 105 16.21 4.19 -6.54
C SER A 105 17.63 3.69 -6.28
N SER A 106 18.03 3.55 -5.02
CA SER A 106 19.43 3.32 -4.62
C SER A 106 19.73 1.89 -4.16
N HIS A 107 18.71 1.13 -3.75
CA HIS A 107 18.86 -0.25 -3.28
C HIS A 107 18.41 -1.26 -4.33
N GLU A 108 18.74 -2.52 -4.10
CA GLU A 108 18.34 -3.66 -4.91
C GLU A 108 17.73 -4.79 -4.06
N GLY A 109 17.14 -5.78 -4.70
CA GLY A 109 16.67 -7.00 -4.02
C GLY A 109 15.52 -6.75 -3.05
N SER A 110 15.63 -7.31 -1.84
CA SER A 110 14.55 -7.31 -0.85
C SER A 110 14.15 -5.91 -0.40
N VAL A 111 15.11 -5.01 -0.15
CA VAL A 111 14.84 -3.64 0.30
C VAL A 111 14.05 -2.87 -0.77
N ARG A 112 14.50 -2.90 -2.03
CA ARG A 112 13.79 -2.25 -3.15
C ARG A 112 12.39 -2.83 -3.35
N THR A 113 12.28 -4.16 -3.33
CA THR A 113 11.01 -4.87 -3.48
C THR A 113 10.02 -4.47 -2.38
N ARG A 114 10.44 -4.48 -1.12
CA ARG A 114 9.61 -4.11 0.04
C ARG A 114 9.21 -2.64 0.00
N THR A 115 10.14 -1.77 -0.41
CA THR A 115 9.87 -0.34 -0.59
C THR A 115 8.77 -0.10 -1.63
N PHE A 116 8.79 -0.80 -2.77
CA PHE A 116 7.72 -0.69 -3.77
C PHE A 116 6.37 -1.23 -3.29
N GLU A 117 6.35 -2.24 -2.41
CA GLU A 117 5.10 -2.68 -1.78
C GLU A 117 4.46 -1.58 -0.93
N ILE A 118 5.26 -0.93 -0.09
CA ILE A 118 4.81 0.18 0.77
C ILE A 118 4.36 1.36 -0.10
N LEU A 119 5.13 1.72 -1.14
CA LEU A 119 4.72 2.76 -2.10
C LEU A 119 3.38 2.42 -2.75
N ALA A 120 3.16 1.16 -3.12
CA ALA A 120 1.88 0.73 -3.68
C ALA A 120 0.72 0.88 -2.68
N LEU A 121 0.94 0.63 -1.38
CA LEU A 121 -0.06 0.87 -0.34
C LEU A 121 -0.36 2.37 -0.19
N LEU A 122 0.68 3.19 -0.07
CA LEU A 122 0.55 4.63 0.13
C LEU A 122 -0.17 5.34 -1.02
N PHE A 123 0.10 4.93 -2.27
CA PHE A 123 -0.56 5.50 -3.45
C PHE A 123 -2.00 5.01 -3.65
N SER A 124 -2.33 3.82 -3.17
CA SER A 124 -3.60 3.17 -3.49
C SER A 124 -4.80 3.97 -2.96
N ASN A 125 -5.61 4.50 -3.88
CA ASN A 125 -6.80 5.32 -3.60
C ASN A 125 -6.49 6.56 -2.73
N ASN A 126 -5.32 7.17 -2.93
CA ASN A 126 -4.89 8.32 -2.15
C ASN A 126 -4.40 9.48 -3.04
N PRO A 127 -5.31 10.32 -3.57
CA PRO A 127 -4.98 11.36 -4.55
C PRO A 127 -3.89 12.34 -4.11
N ASN A 128 -3.86 12.68 -2.81
CA ASN A 128 -2.84 13.59 -2.28
C ASN A 128 -1.43 12.99 -2.37
N ILE A 129 -1.29 11.71 -2.03
CA ILE A 129 0.01 11.02 -2.09
C ILE A 129 0.35 10.67 -3.54
N GLN A 130 -0.63 10.35 -4.39
CA GLN A 130 -0.41 10.16 -5.82
C GLN A 130 0.14 11.44 -6.47
N GLU A 131 -0.45 12.60 -6.18
CA GLU A 131 0.02 13.90 -6.68
C GLU A 131 1.44 14.22 -6.19
N ALA A 132 1.73 13.98 -4.91
CA ALA A 132 3.07 14.14 -4.35
C ALA A 132 4.08 13.20 -5.04
N GLY A 133 3.70 11.94 -5.28
CA GLY A 133 4.52 10.96 -6.00
C GLY A 133 4.87 11.42 -7.42
N VAL A 134 3.90 11.91 -8.19
CA VAL A 134 4.15 12.46 -9.53
C VAL A 134 5.08 13.66 -9.47
N LYS A 135 4.87 14.60 -8.54
CA LYS A 135 5.75 15.77 -8.34
C LYS A 135 7.19 15.37 -7.98
N ARG A 136 7.36 14.26 -7.28
CA ARG A 136 8.66 13.68 -6.88
C ARG A 136 9.23 12.68 -7.90
N ASN A 137 8.71 12.66 -9.13
CA ASN A 137 9.18 11.83 -10.23
C ASN A 137 9.05 10.30 -10.00
N ALA A 138 8.11 9.88 -9.14
CA ALA A 138 7.87 8.46 -8.86
C ALA A 138 7.42 7.70 -10.11
N LEU A 139 6.70 8.35 -11.03
CA LEU A 139 6.25 7.74 -12.28
C LEU A 139 7.44 7.25 -13.13
N ALA A 140 8.42 8.13 -13.36
CA ALA A 140 9.61 7.78 -14.13
C ALA A 140 10.45 6.70 -13.43
N LEU A 141 10.57 6.78 -12.10
CA LEU A 141 11.28 5.77 -11.31
C LEU A 141 10.62 4.40 -11.43
N CYS A 142 9.31 4.29 -11.21
CA CYS A 142 8.60 3.02 -11.26
C CYS A 142 8.62 2.44 -12.69
N MET A 143 8.46 3.29 -13.71
CA MET A 143 8.58 2.86 -15.12
C MET A 143 9.96 2.31 -15.41
N LYS A 144 11.02 3.03 -15.04
CA LYS A 144 12.41 2.62 -15.26
C LYS A 144 12.67 1.25 -14.62
N ILE A 145 12.38 1.09 -13.33
CA ILE A 145 12.63 -0.18 -12.64
C ILE A 145 11.81 -1.32 -13.25
N ALA A 146 10.52 -1.10 -13.53
CA ALA A 146 9.69 -2.15 -14.12
C ALA A 146 10.17 -2.58 -15.53
N GLN A 147 10.71 -1.65 -16.32
CA GLN A 147 11.27 -1.96 -17.65
C GLN A 147 12.63 -2.67 -17.58
N GLU A 148 13.50 -2.26 -16.65
CA GLU A 148 14.88 -2.77 -16.52
C GLU A 148 14.96 -4.11 -15.75
N SER A 149 14.08 -4.35 -14.77
CA SER A 149 14.07 -5.60 -14.00
C SER A 149 13.73 -6.80 -14.90
N PRO A 150 14.26 -8.02 -14.65
CA PRO A 150 14.02 -9.21 -15.50
C PRO A 150 12.54 -9.62 -15.61
N ALA A 151 12.20 -10.31 -16.70
CA ALA A 151 10.86 -10.86 -16.90
C ALA A 151 10.49 -11.88 -15.82
N GLY A 152 9.27 -11.78 -15.31
CA GLY A 152 8.79 -12.65 -14.24
C GLY A 152 9.48 -12.45 -12.87
N SER A 153 10.20 -11.34 -12.68
CA SER A 153 10.83 -11.02 -11.39
C SER A 153 9.88 -10.32 -10.42
N ASP A 154 10.12 -10.49 -9.13
CA ASP A 154 9.38 -9.78 -8.07
C ASP A 154 9.61 -8.27 -8.17
N GLU A 155 10.83 -7.81 -8.44
CA GLU A 155 11.12 -6.37 -8.58
C GLU A 155 10.27 -5.72 -9.67
N ARG A 156 10.16 -6.34 -10.85
CA ARG A 156 9.28 -5.87 -11.93
C ARG A 156 7.83 -5.84 -11.45
N SER A 157 7.38 -6.91 -10.80
CA SER A 157 6.00 -7.02 -10.30
C SER A 157 5.65 -5.92 -9.28
N LYS A 158 6.53 -5.65 -8.32
CA LYS A 158 6.27 -4.64 -7.28
C LYS A 158 6.39 -3.23 -7.82
N ALA A 159 7.40 -2.93 -8.64
CA ALA A 159 7.54 -1.62 -9.29
C ALA A 159 6.32 -1.31 -10.18
N PHE A 160 5.84 -2.30 -10.96
CA PHE A 160 4.63 -2.14 -11.76
C PHE A 160 3.38 -1.95 -10.89
N ARG A 161 3.26 -2.68 -9.78
CA ARG A 161 2.13 -2.52 -8.85
C ARG A 161 2.10 -1.11 -8.23
N ALA A 162 3.26 -0.58 -7.83
CA ALA A 162 3.39 0.79 -7.34
C ALA A 162 3.04 1.82 -8.42
N LEU A 163 3.50 1.61 -9.66
CA LEU A 163 3.13 2.45 -10.80
C LEU A 163 1.62 2.49 -11.03
N VAL A 164 0.96 1.32 -11.05
CA VAL A 164 -0.50 1.25 -11.23
C VAL A 164 -1.21 1.93 -10.06
N ALA A 165 -0.75 1.74 -8.82
CA ALA A 165 -1.33 2.42 -7.67
C ALA A 165 -1.15 3.95 -7.73
N LEU A 166 -0.01 4.44 -8.24
CA LEU A 166 0.28 5.85 -8.43
C LEU A 166 -0.69 6.54 -9.38
N VAL A 167 -1.08 5.89 -10.47
CA VAL A 167 -1.84 6.54 -11.55
C VAL A 167 -3.32 6.20 -11.56
N ARG A 168 -3.72 5.02 -11.07
CA ARG A 168 -5.09 4.51 -11.20
C ARG A 168 -6.11 5.45 -10.55
N ASN A 169 -7.25 5.61 -11.23
CA ASN A 169 -8.36 6.46 -10.83
C ASN A 169 -8.06 7.97 -10.84
N VAL A 170 -6.91 8.38 -11.40
CA VAL A 170 -6.59 9.78 -11.66
C VAL A 170 -6.34 9.93 -13.16
N LYS A 171 -7.35 10.43 -13.88
CA LYS A 171 -7.39 10.45 -15.36
C LYS A 171 -6.18 11.16 -15.97
N GLU A 172 -5.72 12.21 -15.34
CA GLU A 172 -4.54 12.98 -15.74
C GLU A 172 -3.27 12.13 -15.65
N PHE A 173 -3.12 11.31 -14.60
CA PHE A 173 -1.95 10.46 -14.39
C PHE A 173 -1.99 9.20 -15.24
N GLU A 174 -3.19 8.64 -15.47
CA GLU A 174 -3.40 7.55 -16.42
C GLU A 174 -2.98 7.97 -17.84
N LYS A 175 -3.41 9.15 -18.30
CA LYS A 175 -2.97 9.71 -19.58
C LYS A 175 -1.47 9.99 -19.60
N LEU A 176 -0.94 10.59 -18.52
CA LEU A 176 0.49 10.84 -18.40
C LEU A 176 1.31 9.56 -18.61
N LEU A 177 0.93 8.44 -17.99
CA LEU A 177 1.59 7.16 -18.19
C LEU A 177 1.49 6.68 -19.65
N LEU A 178 0.31 6.77 -20.27
CA LEU A 178 0.12 6.29 -21.64
C LEU A 178 0.91 7.11 -22.67
N ASP A 179 1.00 8.42 -22.45
CA ASP A 179 1.70 9.36 -23.32
C ASP A 179 3.23 9.34 -23.11
N GLN A 180 3.71 8.76 -22.00
CA GLN A 180 5.16 8.58 -21.80
C GLN A 180 5.74 7.61 -22.82
N PRO A 181 6.95 7.88 -23.37
CA PRO A 181 7.70 6.90 -24.14
C PRO A 181 7.85 5.58 -23.39
N GLY A 182 7.35 4.50 -23.98
CA GLY A 182 7.40 3.16 -23.39
C GLY A 182 6.32 2.86 -22.34
N GLY A 183 5.37 3.76 -22.06
CA GLY A 183 4.25 3.50 -21.15
C GLY A 183 3.34 2.37 -21.63
N VAL A 184 2.83 2.48 -22.87
CA VAL A 184 2.05 1.41 -23.51
C VAL A 184 2.90 0.14 -23.67
N ALA A 185 4.18 0.27 -24.03
CA ALA A 185 5.08 -0.87 -24.16
C ALA A 185 5.24 -1.63 -22.83
N LEU A 186 5.41 -0.92 -21.72
CA LEU A 186 5.49 -1.51 -20.38
C LEU A 186 4.21 -2.30 -20.05
N LEU A 187 3.02 -1.76 -20.35
CA LEU A 187 1.77 -2.49 -20.16
C LEU A 187 1.72 -3.77 -21.00
N THR A 188 2.18 -3.72 -22.26
CA THR A 188 2.26 -4.94 -23.09
C THR A 188 3.28 -5.96 -22.57
N LEU A 189 4.40 -5.51 -22.01
CA LEU A 189 5.39 -6.38 -21.37
C LEU A 189 4.80 -7.05 -20.13
N CYS A 190 4.08 -6.31 -19.29
CA CYS A 190 3.43 -6.83 -18.09
C CYS A 190 2.25 -7.79 -18.38
N LEU A 191 1.78 -7.84 -19.64
CA LEU A 191 0.79 -8.81 -20.13
C LEU A 191 1.42 -10.06 -20.76
N ASP A 192 2.75 -10.12 -20.92
CA ASP A 192 3.42 -11.25 -21.55
C ASP A 192 3.34 -12.53 -20.70
N LEU A 193 3.27 -13.69 -21.35
CA LEU A 193 3.14 -15.00 -20.68
C LEU A 193 4.34 -15.36 -19.80
N GLN A 194 5.50 -14.73 -20.01
CA GLN A 194 6.68 -14.89 -19.15
C GLN A 194 6.52 -14.19 -17.79
N GLU A 195 5.54 -13.30 -17.64
CA GLU A 195 5.29 -12.59 -16.40
C GLU A 195 4.55 -13.43 -15.34
N LEU A 196 4.80 -13.07 -14.09
CA LEU A 196 4.07 -13.62 -12.95
C LEU A 196 2.56 -13.42 -13.14
N LEU A 197 1.77 -14.42 -12.73
CA LEU A 197 0.31 -14.39 -12.88
C LEU A 197 -0.29 -13.10 -12.30
N GLY A 198 0.11 -12.73 -11.08
CA GLY A 198 -0.37 -11.50 -10.43
C GLY A 198 0.00 -10.21 -11.19
N THR A 199 1.13 -10.17 -11.89
CA THR A 199 1.51 -9.03 -12.75
C THR A 199 0.59 -8.95 -13.95
N ARG A 200 0.32 -10.08 -14.62
CA ARG A 200 -0.60 -10.16 -15.77
C ARG A 200 -2.02 -9.77 -15.39
N GLU A 201 -2.54 -10.31 -14.28
CA GLU A 201 -3.86 -9.97 -13.76
C GLU A 201 -3.97 -8.48 -13.42
N LYS A 202 -2.93 -7.90 -12.82
CA LYS A 202 -2.89 -6.47 -12.50
C LYS A 202 -2.88 -5.62 -13.77
N ALA A 203 -2.09 -6.00 -14.76
CA ALA A 203 -2.01 -5.30 -16.05
C ALA A 203 -3.36 -5.37 -16.78
N ALA A 204 -3.97 -6.55 -16.87
CA ALA A 204 -5.27 -6.72 -17.50
C ALA A 204 -6.38 -5.94 -16.77
N SER A 205 -6.39 -5.99 -15.43
CA SER A 205 -7.29 -5.18 -14.61
C SER A 205 -7.09 -3.68 -14.84
N PHE A 206 -5.85 -3.23 -15.04
CA PHE A 206 -5.56 -1.83 -15.27
C PHE A 206 -5.96 -1.39 -16.68
N VAL A 207 -5.71 -2.20 -17.71
CA VAL A 207 -6.21 -1.92 -19.06
C VAL A 207 -7.73 -1.80 -19.05
N ARG A 208 -8.44 -2.67 -18.32
CA ARG A 208 -9.89 -2.55 -18.15
C ARG A 208 -10.28 -1.20 -17.51
N SER A 209 -9.63 -0.80 -16.42
CA SER A 209 -9.95 0.48 -15.77
C SER A 209 -9.64 1.68 -16.68
N LEU A 210 -8.60 1.61 -17.52
CA LEU A 210 -8.28 2.66 -18.49
C LEU A 210 -9.37 2.81 -19.56
N VAL A 211 -10.05 1.72 -19.96
CA VAL A 211 -11.24 1.78 -20.83
C VAL A 211 -12.40 2.43 -20.08
N GLU A 212 -12.69 1.94 -18.87
CA GLU A 212 -13.82 2.41 -18.04
C GLU A 212 -13.71 3.92 -17.72
N ASN A 213 -12.49 4.43 -17.51
CA ASN A 213 -12.22 5.84 -17.21
C ASN A 213 -12.09 6.74 -18.46
N GLU A 214 -12.20 6.17 -19.66
CA GLU A 214 -11.99 6.86 -20.93
C GLU A 214 -10.62 7.58 -20.98
N SER A 215 -9.58 6.91 -20.49
CA SER A 215 -8.22 7.44 -20.42
C SER A 215 -7.38 7.06 -21.64
N MET A 216 -7.80 6.06 -22.43
CA MET A 216 -7.07 5.60 -23.61
C MET A 216 -7.48 6.32 -24.91
N ALA A 217 -6.48 6.67 -25.72
CA ALA A 217 -6.66 7.02 -27.12
C ALA A 217 -6.69 5.76 -28.00
N ALA A 218 -7.17 5.91 -29.25
CA ALA A 218 -7.29 4.81 -30.19
C ALA A 218 -5.94 4.12 -30.50
N GLU A 219 -4.85 4.88 -30.49
CA GLU A 219 -3.49 4.37 -30.74
C GLU A 219 -2.98 3.46 -29.62
N HIS A 220 -3.45 3.64 -28.39
CA HIS A 220 -3.11 2.78 -27.25
C HIS A 220 -3.86 1.45 -27.30
N ALA A 221 -5.05 1.43 -27.91
CA ALA A 221 -5.96 0.29 -27.83
C ALA A 221 -5.44 -0.94 -28.59
N ALA A 222 -4.94 -0.76 -29.82
CA ALA A 222 -4.49 -1.87 -30.65
C ALA A 222 -3.38 -2.74 -30.03
N PRO A 223 -2.26 -2.18 -29.52
CA PRO A 223 -1.21 -2.99 -28.90
C PRO A 223 -1.69 -3.68 -27.61
N LEU A 224 -2.49 -3.00 -26.78
CA LEU A 224 -3.00 -3.56 -25.53
C LEU A 224 -4.01 -4.68 -25.77
N ALA A 225 -4.92 -4.52 -26.74
CA ALA A 225 -5.87 -5.55 -27.13
C ALA A 225 -5.15 -6.79 -27.68
N THR A 226 -4.11 -6.58 -28.49
CA THR A 226 -3.29 -7.68 -29.02
C THR A 226 -2.57 -8.43 -27.89
N ALA A 227 -2.01 -7.71 -26.91
CA ALA A 227 -1.35 -8.32 -25.77
C ALA A 227 -2.34 -9.09 -24.88
N LEU A 228 -3.52 -8.54 -24.61
CA LEU A 228 -4.59 -9.20 -23.87
C LEU A 228 -5.07 -10.48 -24.56
N ALA A 229 -5.23 -10.47 -25.88
CA ALA A 229 -5.69 -11.64 -26.64
C ALA A 229 -4.78 -12.87 -26.45
N LYS A 230 -3.47 -12.66 -26.30
CA LYS A 230 -2.50 -13.75 -26.02
C LYS A 230 -2.72 -14.44 -24.67
N LEU A 231 -3.40 -13.80 -23.72
CA LEU A 231 -3.73 -14.46 -22.45
C LEU A 231 -4.79 -15.55 -22.62
N PHE A 232 -5.62 -15.45 -23.66
CA PHE A 232 -6.68 -16.42 -23.95
C PHE A 232 -6.21 -17.62 -24.78
N SER A 233 -5.04 -17.54 -25.43
CA SER A 233 -4.55 -18.62 -26.29
C SER A 233 -4.11 -19.88 -25.53
N ASN A 234 -4.06 -19.82 -24.19
CA ASN A 234 -3.71 -20.95 -23.31
C ASN A 234 -4.93 -21.49 -22.54
N LEU A 235 -6.15 -21.07 -22.88
CA LEU A 235 -7.38 -21.63 -22.32
C LEU A 235 -7.70 -22.92 -23.09
N GLU A 236 -7.08 -24.03 -22.68
CA GLU A 236 -7.55 -25.39 -22.99
C GLU A 236 -8.70 -25.80 -22.04
#